data_AF-A0A2V6CC30-F1
#
_entry.id   AF-A0A2V6CC30-F1
#
_cell.length_a   1.000
_cell.length_b   1.000
_cell.length_c   1.000
_cell.angle_alpha   90.00
_cell.angle_beta   90.00
_cell.angle_gamma   90.00
#
_symmetry.space_group_name_H-M   'P 1'
#
loop_
_entity.id
_entity.type
_entity.pdbx_description
1 polymer ?
#
loop_
_entity_poly.entity_id
_entity_poly.type
_entity_poly.pdbx_seq_one_letter_code
_entity_poly.pdbx_strand_id
1 'polypeptide(L)'
;MPGQRQRAVFIAVAVLVVAWIAAITGYVIARNSRMTAGKLRAYAQSVDLNKLSGDARAKAIRELADKLNRLSPEERRKARIARIWQPWFGAMTEDEKGTFIELTMPTGFKQMLASFEELPQEKRRRAIDDATKRLKEAQEEKMRDDSEAPSGATTNAPPVLSEELQQKITKIGLKSFYSESSAQTKAELAPLLEELQRTMESGRLFRGNR
;
A
#
# COMPACT_ATOMS: atom_id res chain seq x y z
N MET A 1 39.13 -12.07 50.54
CA MET A 1 38.11 -11.02 50.42
C MET A 1 38.49 -10.15 49.22
N PRO A 2 37.64 -9.98 48.20
CA PRO A 2 38.01 -9.18 47.03
C PRO A 2 38.25 -7.73 47.46
N GLY A 3 39.40 -7.17 47.07
CA GLY A 3 39.78 -5.80 47.41
C GLY A 3 38.81 -4.78 46.82
N GLN A 4 38.77 -3.57 47.39
CA GLN A 4 37.82 -2.51 47.01
C GLN A 4 37.81 -2.23 45.49
N ARG A 5 38.97 -2.32 44.83
CA ARG A 5 39.12 -2.19 43.37
C ARG A 5 38.47 -3.34 42.59
N GLN A 6 38.57 -4.58 43.08
CA GLN A 6 37.94 -5.74 42.44
C GLN A 6 36.41 -5.66 42.55
N ARG A 7 35.87 -5.19 43.68
CA ARG A 7 34.42 -4.97 43.85
C ARG A 7 33.88 -3.94 42.85
N ALA A 8 34.59 -2.83 42.66
CA ALA A 8 34.20 -1.82 41.66
C ALA A 8 34.19 -2.38 40.24
N VAL A 9 35.19 -3.19 39.88
CA VAL A 9 35.25 -3.87 38.57
C VAL A 9 34.09 -4.85 38.40
N PHE A 10 33.76 -5.66 39.42
CA PHE A 10 32.62 -6.58 39.35
C PHE A 10 31.27 -5.84 39.19
N ILE A 11 31.09 -4.72 39.88
CA ILE A 11 29.89 -3.89 39.73
C ILE A 11 29.82 -3.28 38.33
N ALA A 12 30.93 -2.74 37.82
CA ALA A 12 30.97 -2.18 36.46
C ALA A 12 30.65 -3.24 35.39
N VAL A 13 31.22 -4.43 35.51
CA VAL A 13 30.91 -5.57 34.62
C VAL A 13 29.44 -5.98 34.75
N ALA A 14 28.90 -6.06 35.97
CA ALA A 14 27.50 -6.40 36.20
C ALA A 14 26.55 -5.38 35.57
N VAL A 15 26.81 -4.07 35.73
CA VAL A 15 26.03 -3.00 35.10
C VAL A 15 26.09 -3.11 33.57
N LEU A 16 27.27 -3.39 33.01
CA LEU A 16 27.43 -3.54 31.57
C LEU A 16 26.65 -4.75 31.03
N VAL A 17 26.68 -5.88 31.74
CA VAL A 17 25.91 -7.08 31.40
C VAL A 17 24.40 -6.80 31.47
N VAL A 18 23.92 -6.12 32.51
CA VAL A 18 22.51 -5.74 32.65
C VAL A 18 22.07 -4.81 31.50
N ALA A 19 22.90 -3.82 31.16
CA ALA A 19 22.62 -2.93 30.03
C ALA A 19 22.57 -3.70 28.70
N TRP A 20 23.47 -4.68 28.50
CA TRP A 20 23.46 -5.53 27.31
C TRP A 20 22.23 -6.42 27.24
N ILE A 21 21.81 -7.03 28.36
CA ILE A 21 20.58 -7.83 28.42
C ILE A 21 19.38 -6.94 28.11
N ALA A 22 19.28 -5.75 28.72
CA ALA A 22 18.20 -4.81 28.44
C ALA A 22 18.15 -4.42 26.95
N ALA A 23 19.30 -4.19 26.32
CA ALA A 23 19.39 -3.89 24.89
C ALA A 23 18.93 -5.08 24.02
N ILE A 24 19.37 -6.32 24.32
CA ILE A 24 18.93 -7.52 23.60
C ILE A 24 17.41 -7.70 23.76
N THR A 25 16.90 -7.62 24.99
CA THR A 25 15.47 -7.81 25.28
C THR A 25 14.64 -6.77 24.54
N GLY A 26 15.06 -5.50 24.58
CA GLY A 26 14.43 -4.42 23.81
C GLY A 26 14.44 -4.71 22.31
N TYR A 27 15.59 -5.13 21.76
CA TYR A 27 15.74 -5.47 20.35
C TYR A 27 14.86 -6.65 19.92
N VAL A 28 14.81 -7.73 20.70
CA VAL A 28 13.99 -8.91 20.40
C VAL A 28 12.50 -8.58 20.42
N ILE A 29 12.04 -7.82 21.41
CA ILE A 29 10.64 -7.37 21.49
C ILE A 29 10.30 -6.48 20.29
N ALA A 30 11.15 -5.50 19.98
CA ALA A 30 10.96 -4.60 18.84
C ALA A 30 10.98 -5.33 17.49
N ARG A 31 11.79 -6.38 17.35
CA ARG A 31 11.82 -7.20 16.14
C ARG A 31 10.58 -8.07 16.02
N ASN A 32 10.12 -8.66 17.13
CA ASN A 32 8.94 -9.52 17.12
C ASN A 32 7.61 -8.76 17.05
N SER A 33 7.58 -7.46 17.37
CA SER A 33 6.37 -6.63 17.21
C SER A 33 6.09 -6.25 15.76
N ARG A 34 7.08 -6.28 14.86
CA ARG A 34 6.91 -5.92 13.45
C ARG A 34 5.94 -6.87 12.73
N MET A 35 5.04 -6.30 11.95
CA MET A 35 4.15 -7.07 11.08
C MET A 35 4.94 -7.57 9.86
N THR A 36 4.74 -8.83 9.49
CA THR A 36 5.45 -9.48 8.38
C THR A 36 4.47 -10.14 7.41
N ALA A 37 4.93 -10.42 6.18
CA ALA A 37 4.16 -11.18 5.20
C ALA A 37 3.66 -12.53 5.75
N GLY A 38 4.47 -13.18 6.60
CA GLY A 38 4.13 -14.45 7.23
C GLY A 38 2.98 -14.33 8.22
N LYS A 39 3.01 -13.31 9.09
CA LYS A 39 1.92 -13.04 10.05
C LYS A 39 0.62 -12.66 9.35
N LEU A 40 0.71 -11.86 8.29
CA LEU A 40 -0.44 -11.53 7.46
C LEU A 40 -1.03 -12.78 6.79
N ARG A 41 -0.18 -13.67 6.23
CA ARG A 41 -0.63 -14.95 5.66
C ARG A 41 -1.30 -15.84 6.70
N ALA A 42 -0.69 -15.99 7.88
CA ALA A 42 -1.25 -16.80 8.95
C ALA A 42 -2.65 -16.30 9.34
N TYR A 43 -2.83 -14.98 9.46
CA TYR A 43 -4.14 -14.39 9.69
C TYR A 43 -5.13 -14.69 8.55
N ALA A 44 -4.73 -14.43 7.31
CA ALA A 44 -5.57 -14.65 6.13
C ALA A 44 -5.97 -16.12 5.93
N GLN A 45 -5.18 -17.07 6.42
CA GLN A 45 -5.50 -18.51 6.41
C GLN A 45 -6.35 -18.93 7.60
N SER A 46 -6.23 -18.25 8.74
CA SER A 46 -7.00 -18.57 9.95
C SER A 46 -8.45 -18.09 9.89
N VAL A 47 -8.75 -17.11 9.06
CA VAL A 47 -10.08 -16.51 8.95
C VAL A 47 -10.67 -16.77 7.57
N ASP A 48 -11.87 -17.35 7.55
CA ASP A 48 -12.67 -17.56 6.33
C ASP A 48 -13.78 -16.52 6.28
N LEU A 49 -13.63 -15.51 5.42
CA LEU A 49 -14.61 -14.42 5.28
C LEU A 49 -16.01 -14.92 4.92
N ASN A 50 -16.12 -16.04 4.19
CA ASN A 50 -17.41 -16.57 3.74
C ASN A 50 -18.24 -17.16 4.88
N LYS A 51 -17.58 -17.50 6.00
CA LYS A 51 -18.24 -18.02 7.20
C LYS A 51 -18.58 -16.94 8.21
N LEU A 52 -18.12 -15.71 7.98
CA LEU A 52 -18.40 -14.57 8.84
C LEU A 52 -19.54 -13.72 8.26
N SER A 53 -20.34 -13.13 9.14
CA SER A 53 -21.40 -12.20 8.77
C SER A 53 -21.43 -11.00 9.71
N GLY A 54 -22.09 -9.92 9.28
CA GLY A 54 -22.27 -8.70 10.06
C GLY A 54 -20.98 -8.13 10.64
N ASP A 55 -21.00 -7.81 11.93
CA ASP A 55 -19.89 -7.16 12.62
C ASP A 55 -18.61 -8.00 12.67
N ALA A 56 -18.73 -9.33 12.75
CA ALA A 56 -17.58 -10.21 12.77
C ALA A 56 -16.80 -10.14 11.45
N ARG A 57 -17.53 -10.10 10.33
CA ARG A 57 -16.96 -9.94 8.99
C ARG A 57 -16.33 -8.56 8.82
N ALA A 58 -17.03 -7.50 9.21
CA ALA A 58 -16.50 -6.14 9.16
C ALA A 58 -15.24 -5.98 10.02
N LYS A 59 -15.20 -6.58 11.21
CA LYS A 59 -14.01 -6.58 12.08
C LYS A 59 -12.83 -7.29 11.43
N ALA A 60 -13.05 -8.44 10.81
CA ALA A 60 -11.98 -9.18 10.12
C ALA A 60 -11.38 -8.36 8.96
N ILE A 61 -12.22 -7.66 8.19
CA ILE A 61 -11.77 -6.81 7.08
C ILE A 61 -10.94 -5.62 7.59
N ARG A 62 -11.40 -4.95 8.66
CA ARG A 62 -10.64 -3.85 9.29
C ARG A 62 -9.30 -4.32 9.83
N GLU A 63 -9.28 -5.49 10.44
CA GLU A 63 -8.04 -6.05 10.99
C GLU A 63 -7.06 -6.46 9.86
N LEU A 64 -7.56 -7.03 8.75
CA LEU A 64 -6.73 -7.26 7.56
C LEU A 64 -6.09 -5.96 7.06
N ALA A 65 -6.89 -4.88 6.95
CA ALA A 65 -6.41 -3.57 6.52
C ALA A 65 -5.34 -3.00 7.46
N ASP A 66 -5.55 -3.07 8.78
CA ASP A 66 -4.56 -2.64 9.78
C ASP A 66 -3.26 -3.45 9.68
N LYS A 67 -3.33 -4.78 9.55
CA LYS A 67 -2.14 -5.61 9.36
C LYS A 67 -1.40 -5.27 8.06
N LEU A 68 -2.12 -5.04 6.96
CA LEU A 68 -1.53 -4.57 5.70
C LEU A 68 -0.82 -3.23 5.89
N ASN A 69 -1.45 -2.28 6.56
CA ASN A 69 -0.93 -0.94 6.84
C ASN A 69 0.32 -0.94 7.74
N ARG A 70 0.50 -1.97 8.57
CA ARG A 70 1.67 -2.15 9.43
C ARG A 70 2.84 -2.86 8.76
N LEU A 71 2.67 -3.42 7.55
CA LEU A 71 3.79 -4.01 6.81
C LEU A 71 4.85 -2.96 6.50
N SER A 72 6.12 -3.32 6.68
CA SER A 72 7.24 -2.51 6.23
C SER A 72 7.29 -2.42 4.69
N PRO A 73 7.91 -1.37 4.12
CA PRO A 73 8.09 -1.27 2.68
C PRO A 73 8.75 -2.50 2.05
N GLU A 74 9.74 -3.09 2.72
CA GLU A 74 10.42 -4.32 2.27
C GLU A 74 9.47 -5.53 2.22
N GLU A 75 8.62 -5.69 3.24
CA GLU A 75 7.65 -6.78 3.27
C GLU A 75 6.59 -6.61 2.18
N ARG A 76 6.16 -5.37 1.89
CA ARG A 76 5.20 -5.06 0.81
C ARG A 76 5.76 -5.31 -0.58
N ARG A 77 7.05 -5.05 -0.80
CA ARG A 77 7.73 -5.32 -2.09
C ARG A 77 7.78 -6.81 -2.45
N LYS A 78 7.50 -7.72 -1.50
CA LYS A 78 7.45 -9.16 -1.79
C LYS A 78 6.28 -9.47 -2.73
N ALA A 79 6.58 -10.03 -3.89
CA ALA A 79 5.60 -10.44 -4.92
C ALA A 79 4.46 -11.35 -4.40
N ARG A 80 4.65 -12.00 -3.25
CA ARG A 80 3.64 -12.88 -2.63
C ARG A 80 2.59 -12.15 -1.80
N ILE A 81 2.73 -10.85 -1.50
CA ILE A 81 1.74 -10.12 -0.68
C ILE A 81 0.40 -10.02 -1.40
N ALA A 82 0.40 -9.73 -2.70
CA ALA A 82 -0.82 -9.66 -3.51
C ALA A 82 -1.67 -10.93 -3.37
N ARG A 83 -1.02 -12.11 -3.47
CA ARG A 83 -1.68 -13.42 -3.33
C ARG A 83 -2.35 -13.65 -1.97
N ILE A 84 -2.02 -12.86 -0.94
CA ILE A 84 -2.59 -13.01 0.40
C ILE A 84 -3.92 -12.25 0.51
N TRP A 85 -3.97 -11.00 0.04
CA TRP A 85 -5.16 -10.16 0.21
C TRP A 85 -6.12 -10.18 -0.99
N GLN A 86 -5.65 -10.53 -2.20
CA GLN A 86 -6.50 -10.60 -3.39
C GLN A 86 -7.72 -11.53 -3.23
N PRO A 87 -7.61 -12.75 -2.66
CA PRO A 87 -8.77 -13.61 -2.45
C PRO A 87 -9.79 -12.99 -1.49
N TRP A 88 -9.31 -12.30 -0.45
CA TRP A 88 -10.16 -11.58 0.49
C TRP A 88 -10.91 -10.45 -0.20
N PHE A 89 -10.19 -9.63 -0.98
CA PHE A 89 -10.80 -8.54 -1.73
C PHE A 89 -11.84 -9.03 -2.74
N GLY A 90 -11.60 -10.20 -3.38
CA GLY A 90 -12.57 -10.85 -4.26
C GLY A 90 -13.84 -11.30 -3.55
N ALA A 91 -13.76 -11.72 -2.29
CA ALA A 91 -14.89 -12.18 -1.48
C ALA A 91 -15.71 -11.04 -0.83
N MET A 92 -15.18 -9.82 -0.80
CA MET A 92 -15.84 -8.64 -0.23
C MET A 92 -17.00 -8.15 -1.11
N THR A 93 -18.06 -7.64 -0.49
CA THR A 93 -19.10 -6.86 -1.18
C THR A 93 -18.55 -5.52 -1.65
N GLU A 94 -19.31 -4.76 -2.44
CA GLU A 94 -18.85 -3.43 -2.89
C GLU A 94 -18.62 -2.46 -1.73
N ASP A 95 -19.55 -2.39 -0.77
CA ASP A 95 -19.41 -1.54 0.42
C ASP A 95 -18.17 -1.89 1.25
N GLU A 96 -17.90 -3.19 1.38
CA GLU A 96 -16.74 -3.71 2.09
C GLU A 96 -15.44 -3.39 1.37
N LYS A 97 -15.40 -3.53 0.04
CA LYS A 97 -14.27 -3.09 -0.78
C LYS A 97 -14.04 -1.59 -0.60
N GLY A 98 -15.11 -0.80 -0.60
CA GLY A 98 -15.05 0.65 -0.40
C GLY A 98 -14.45 1.03 0.95
N THR A 99 -14.82 0.31 2.02
CA THR A 99 -14.25 0.51 3.36
C THR A 99 -12.79 0.06 3.42
N PHE A 100 -12.47 -1.10 2.83
CA PHE A 100 -11.12 -1.63 2.80
C PHE A 100 -10.14 -0.70 2.05
N ILE A 101 -10.59 -0.14 0.93
CA ILE A 101 -9.84 0.86 0.16
C ILE A 101 -9.58 2.10 1.00
N GLU A 102 -10.59 2.66 1.67
CA GLU A 102 -10.41 3.83 2.55
C GLU A 102 -9.37 3.62 3.63
N LEU A 103 -9.33 2.41 4.21
CA LEU A 103 -8.39 2.08 5.26
C LEU A 103 -6.97 1.91 4.73
N THR A 104 -6.79 1.38 3.53
CA THR A 104 -5.46 0.98 3.02
C THR A 104 -4.80 1.99 2.08
N MET A 105 -5.61 2.73 1.30
CA MET A 105 -5.14 3.66 0.27
C MET A 105 -4.24 4.77 0.81
N PRO A 106 -4.62 5.54 1.85
CA PRO A 106 -3.81 6.68 2.29
C PRO A 106 -2.39 6.26 2.66
N THR A 107 -2.26 5.14 3.38
CA THR A 107 -0.96 4.59 3.80
C THR A 107 -0.13 4.13 2.59
N GLY A 108 -0.75 3.43 1.64
CA GLY A 108 -0.07 2.99 0.42
C GLY A 108 0.40 4.17 -0.43
N PHE A 109 -0.46 5.17 -0.62
CA PHE A 109 -0.17 6.35 -1.41
C PHE A 109 0.93 7.20 -0.80
N LYS A 110 0.89 7.43 0.53
CA LYS A 110 1.93 8.15 1.26
C LYS A 110 3.31 7.50 1.08
N GLN A 111 3.39 6.17 1.16
CA GLN A 111 4.66 5.47 0.96
C GLN A 111 5.17 5.53 -0.47
N MET A 112 4.25 5.47 -1.45
CA MET A 112 4.60 5.64 -2.85
C MET A 112 5.17 7.04 -3.10
N LEU A 113 4.52 8.09 -2.59
CA LEU A 113 5.00 9.47 -2.69
C LEU A 113 6.37 9.64 -2.03
N ALA A 114 6.55 9.13 -0.81
CA ALA A 114 7.83 9.19 -0.13
C ALA A 114 8.93 8.48 -0.94
N SER A 115 8.64 7.29 -1.48
CA SER A 115 9.59 6.55 -2.32
C SER A 115 9.91 7.29 -3.62
N PHE A 116 8.94 8.01 -4.19
CA PHE A 116 9.12 8.82 -5.38
C PHE A 116 10.01 10.04 -5.08
N GLU A 117 9.77 10.73 -3.98
CA GLU A 117 10.52 11.91 -3.56
C GLU A 117 12.00 11.59 -3.27
N GLU A 118 12.30 10.39 -2.75
CA GLU A 118 13.66 9.90 -2.53
C GLU A 118 14.45 9.66 -3.84
N LEU A 119 13.79 9.59 -5.00
CA LEU A 119 14.49 9.40 -6.27
C LEU A 119 15.24 10.67 -6.72
N PRO A 120 16.39 10.52 -7.39
CA PRO A 120 17.05 11.64 -8.08
C PRO A 120 16.11 12.32 -9.09
N GLN A 121 16.23 13.63 -9.24
CA GLN A 121 15.36 14.45 -10.09
C GLN A 121 15.21 13.89 -11.52
N GLU A 122 16.32 13.46 -12.13
CA GLU A 122 16.31 12.87 -13.47
C GLU A 122 15.45 11.60 -13.56
N LYS A 123 15.49 10.75 -12.53
CA LYS A 123 14.67 9.54 -12.46
C LYS A 123 13.20 9.86 -12.22
N ARG A 124 12.91 10.89 -11.41
CA ARG A 124 11.53 11.36 -11.19
C ARG A 124 10.91 11.87 -12.48
N ARG A 125 11.63 12.74 -13.20
CA ARG A 125 11.20 13.27 -14.50
C ARG A 125 10.92 12.15 -15.49
N ARG A 126 11.87 11.22 -15.64
CA ARG A 126 11.71 10.06 -16.54
C ARG A 126 10.49 9.22 -16.16
N ALA A 127 10.27 8.96 -14.87
CA ALA A 127 9.11 8.20 -14.41
C ALA A 127 7.78 8.91 -14.73
N ILE A 128 7.74 10.24 -14.61
CA ILE A 128 6.57 11.06 -14.97
C ILE A 128 6.35 11.03 -16.48
N ASP A 129 7.39 11.23 -17.28
CA ASP A 129 7.32 11.23 -18.74
C ASP A 129 6.84 9.86 -19.25
N ASP A 130 7.41 8.76 -18.74
CA ASP A 130 7.01 7.40 -19.07
C ASP A 130 5.55 7.12 -18.67
N ALA A 131 5.11 7.57 -17.49
CA ALA A 131 3.73 7.42 -17.03
C ALA A 131 2.74 8.20 -17.90
N THR A 132 3.08 9.44 -18.25
CA THR A 132 2.27 10.32 -19.11
C THR A 132 2.16 9.74 -20.52
N LYS A 133 3.28 9.25 -21.07
CA LYS A 133 3.31 8.58 -22.37
C LYS A 133 2.41 7.33 -22.38
N ARG A 134 2.51 6.48 -21.36
CA ARG A 134 1.64 5.28 -21.24
C ARG A 134 0.16 5.62 -21.15
N LEU A 135 -0.21 6.70 -20.45
CA LEU A 135 -1.60 7.16 -20.39
C LEU A 135 -2.10 7.57 -21.77
N LYS A 136 -1.29 8.30 -22.54
CA LYS A 136 -1.61 8.68 -23.92
C LYS A 136 -1.72 7.47 -24.85
N GLU A 137 -0.77 6.54 -24.76
CA GLU A 137 -0.80 5.30 -25.55
C GLU A 137 -2.04 4.46 -25.24
N ALA A 138 -2.37 4.24 -23.96
CA ALA A 138 -3.58 3.51 -23.57
C ALA A 138 -4.86 4.23 -24.02
N GLN A 139 -4.84 5.56 -24.10
CA GLN A 139 -5.93 6.35 -24.64
C GLN A 139 -6.04 6.17 -26.15
N GLU A 140 -4.94 6.25 -26.89
CA GLU A 140 -4.89 6.07 -28.34
C GLU A 140 -5.27 4.65 -28.76
N GLU A 141 -4.81 3.62 -28.02
CA GLU A 141 -5.21 2.22 -28.24
C GLU A 141 -6.72 2.06 -28.08
N LYS A 142 -7.32 2.59 -27.01
CA LYS A 142 -8.78 2.61 -26.83
C LYS A 142 -9.53 3.45 -27.87
N MET A 143 -8.87 4.39 -28.57
CA MET A 143 -9.49 5.14 -29.67
C MET A 143 -9.40 4.40 -31.01
N ARG A 144 -8.43 3.50 -31.17
CA ARG A 144 -8.26 2.68 -32.38
C ARG A 144 -9.13 1.43 -32.34
N ASP A 145 -9.48 0.98 -31.14
CA ASP A 145 -10.19 -0.27 -30.89
C ASP A 145 -11.66 -0.02 -30.49
N ASP A 146 -12.48 0.39 -31.46
CA ASP A 146 -13.96 0.34 -31.37
C ASP A 146 -14.50 -1.09 -31.67
N SER A 147 -13.62 -2.08 -31.84
CA SER A 147 -13.95 -3.48 -32.12
C SER A 147 -13.27 -4.40 -31.12
N GLU A 148 -14.07 -5.04 -30.26
CA GLU A 148 -13.64 -6.04 -29.26
C GLU A 148 -12.84 -5.53 -28.06
N ALA A 149 -13.49 -5.55 -26.89
CA ALA A 149 -12.82 -5.45 -25.61
C ALA A 149 -11.64 -6.44 -25.53
N PRO A 150 -10.43 -6.04 -25.10
CA PRO A 150 -9.34 -6.97 -24.92
C PRO A 150 -9.74 -7.99 -23.85
N SER A 151 -10.10 -9.17 -24.32
CA SER A 151 -10.40 -10.37 -23.54
C SER A 151 -9.07 -10.94 -23.04
N GLY A 152 -8.40 -10.17 -22.18
CA GLY A 152 -7.07 -10.48 -21.71
C GLY A 152 -6.93 -9.94 -20.30
N ALA A 153 -7.51 -10.65 -19.33
CA ALA A 153 -7.15 -10.51 -17.93
C ALA A 153 -5.65 -10.86 -17.81
N THR A 154 -4.79 -9.87 -18.02
CA THR A 154 -3.39 -9.98 -17.65
C THR A 154 -3.35 -10.26 -16.15
N THR A 155 -2.37 -11.05 -15.70
CA THR A 155 -2.19 -11.42 -14.29
C THR A 155 -2.03 -10.22 -13.34
N ASN A 156 -1.97 -8.99 -13.87
CA ASN A 156 -1.90 -7.73 -13.14
C ASN A 156 -3.00 -6.72 -13.52
N ALA A 157 -4.07 -7.14 -14.22
CA ALA A 157 -5.19 -6.26 -14.52
C ALA A 157 -5.82 -5.76 -13.21
N PRO A 158 -6.06 -4.44 -13.06
CA PRO A 158 -6.80 -3.92 -11.91
C PRO A 158 -8.14 -4.65 -11.81
N PRO A 159 -8.61 -5.02 -10.60
CA PRO A 159 -9.93 -5.59 -10.46
C PRO A 159 -10.96 -4.65 -11.09
N VAL A 160 -11.97 -5.20 -11.75
CA VAL A 160 -13.09 -4.40 -12.25
C VAL A 160 -13.79 -3.81 -11.01
N LEU A 161 -13.75 -2.49 -10.89
CA LEU A 161 -14.34 -1.73 -9.79
C LEU A 161 -15.58 -1.02 -10.33
N SER A 162 -16.65 -0.97 -9.54
CA SER A 162 -17.81 -0.13 -9.85
C SER A 162 -17.40 1.34 -9.96
N GLU A 163 -18.17 2.11 -10.73
CA GLU A 163 -17.89 3.54 -10.94
C GLU A 163 -17.80 4.31 -9.62
N GLU A 164 -18.63 3.96 -8.65
CA GLU A 164 -18.60 4.56 -7.31
C GLU A 164 -17.27 4.28 -6.59
N LEU A 165 -16.80 3.03 -6.62
CA LEU A 165 -15.49 2.68 -6.04
C LEU A 165 -14.34 3.38 -6.76
N GLN A 166 -14.42 3.53 -8.08
CA GLN A 166 -13.42 4.28 -8.85
C GLN A 166 -13.40 5.77 -8.45
N GLN A 167 -14.56 6.42 -8.38
CA GLN A 167 -14.67 7.82 -7.95
C GLN A 167 -14.13 8.00 -6.52
N LYS A 168 -14.44 7.06 -5.63
CA LYS A 168 -13.95 7.04 -4.26
C LYS A 168 -12.43 6.94 -4.20
N ILE A 169 -11.84 6.02 -4.95
CA ILE A 169 -10.38 5.88 -5.09
C ILE A 169 -9.76 7.18 -5.60
N THR A 170 -10.31 7.76 -6.68
CA THR A 170 -9.80 9.01 -7.26
C THR A 170 -9.85 10.14 -6.24
N LYS A 171 -10.97 10.30 -5.52
CA LYS A 171 -11.13 11.34 -4.49
C LYS A 171 -10.14 11.17 -3.34
N ILE A 172 -9.98 9.95 -2.82
CA ILE A 172 -9.03 9.65 -1.74
C ILE A 172 -7.60 9.87 -2.20
N GLY A 173 -7.26 9.41 -3.42
CA GLY A 173 -5.95 9.58 -4.04
C GLY A 173 -5.59 11.05 -4.21
N LEU A 174 -6.47 11.85 -4.82
CA LEU A 174 -6.26 13.30 -4.99
C LEU A 174 -6.13 14.01 -3.64
N LYS A 175 -7.00 13.70 -2.68
CA LYS A 175 -6.89 14.29 -1.33
C LYS A 175 -5.54 13.97 -0.70
N SER A 176 -5.13 12.70 -0.72
CA SER A 176 -3.86 12.24 -0.16
C SER A 176 -2.67 12.87 -0.88
N PHE A 177 -2.77 13.03 -2.20
CA PHE A 177 -1.78 13.74 -3.00
C PHE A 177 -1.62 15.18 -2.55
N TYR A 178 -2.70 15.95 -2.51
CA TYR A 178 -2.62 17.36 -2.13
C TYR A 178 -2.19 17.56 -0.67
N SER A 179 -2.48 16.62 0.23
CA SER A 179 -2.09 16.75 1.64
C SER A 179 -0.66 16.27 1.93
N GLU A 180 -0.22 15.17 1.33
CA GLU A 180 1.04 14.50 1.71
C GLU A 180 2.23 14.84 0.80
N SER A 181 1.99 15.28 -0.45
CA SER A 181 3.10 15.57 -1.36
C SER A 181 3.76 16.93 -1.10
N SER A 182 5.08 16.98 -1.34
CA SER A 182 5.85 18.22 -1.30
C SER A 182 5.41 19.21 -2.39
N ALA A 183 5.70 20.51 -2.20
CA ALA A 183 5.41 21.54 -3.20
C ALA A 183 6.11 21.25 -4.54
N GLN A 184 7.33 20.71 -4.50
CA GLN A 184 8.06 20.29 -5.68
C GLN A 184 7.36 19.13 -6.40
N THR A 185 6.96 18.09 -5.67
CA THR A 185 6.25 16.95 -6.26
C THR A 185 4.90 17.33 -6.86
N LYS A 186 4.19 18.30 -6.26
CA LYS A 186 2.97 18.88 -6.84
C LYS A 186 3.21 19.53 -8.19
N ALA A 187 4.28 20.32 -8.29
CA ALA A 187 4.65 20.99 -9.55
C ALA A 187 5.13 19.96 -10.60
N GLU A 188 5.95 18.99 -10.21
CA GLU A 188 6.47 17.96 -11.11
C GLU A 188 5.34 17.06 -11.67
N LEU A 189 4.31 16.74 -10.88
CA LEU A 189 3.20 15.88 -11.29
C LEU A 189 2.03 16.60 -11.95
N ALA A 190 2.07 17.93 -12.07
CA ALA A 190 0.99 18.71 -12.69
C ALA A 190 0.62 18.23 -14.11
N PRO A 191 1.58 17.94 -15.02
CA PRO A 191 1.23 17.44 -16.37
C PRO A 191 0.52 16.10 -16.35
N LEU A 192 0.88 15.22 -15.42
CA LEU A 192 0.25 13.91 -15.27
C LEU A 192 -1.20 14.05 -14.80
N LEU A 193 -1.46 14.98 -13.86
CA LEU A 193 -2.81 15.26 -13.37
C LEU A 193 -3.71 15.84 -14.46
N GLU A 194 -3.18 16.71 -15.31
CA GLU A 194 -3.92 17.28 -16.45
C GLU A 194 -4.35 16.17 -17.43
N GLU A 195 -3.45 15.23 -17.76
CA GLU A 195 -3.81 14.12 -18.65
C GLU A 195 -4.82 13.15 -17.99
N LEU A 196 -4.73 12.93 -16.68
CA LEU A 196 -5.73 12.15 -15.95
C LEU A 196 -7.09 12.84 -15.94
N GLN A 197 -7.14 14.15 -15.69
CA GLN A 197 -8.35 14.96 -15.76
C GLN A 197 -8.97 14.92 -17.16
N ARG A 198 -8.15 15.14 -18.19
CA ARG A 198 -8.57 15.06 -19.59
C ARG A 198 -9.18 13.71 -19.94
N THR A 199 -8.60 12.63 -19.41
CA THR A 199 -9.13 11.27 -19.60
C THR A 199 -10.50 11.12 -18.94
N MET A 200 -10.70 11.66 -17.73
CA MET A 200 -11.98 11.62 -17.01
C MET A 200 -13.05 12.51 -17.64
N GLU A 201 -12.72 13.76 -17.98
CA GLU A 201 -13.61 14.74 -18.62
C GLU A 201 -14.12 14.27 -19.97
N SER A 202 -13.30 13.49 -20.69
CA SER A 202 -13.70 12.92 -21.95
C SER A 202 -14.84 11.87 -21.84
N GLY A 203 -15.29 11.54 -20.62
CA GLY A 203 -16.38 10.60 -20.34
C GLY A 203 -16.10 9.15 -20.76
N ARG A 204 -14.87 8.87 -21.22
CA ARG A 204 -14.47 7.62 -21.87
C ARG A 204 -13.99 6.53 -20.91
N LEU A 205 -13.80 6.85 -19.63
CA LEU A 205 -13.67 5.84 -18.58
C LEU A 205 -15.03 5.23 -18.19
N PHE A 206 -16.13 5.92 -18.47
CA PHE A 206 -17.49 5.57 -18.05
C PHE A 206 -18.37 5.04 -19.19
N ARG A 207 -17.86 4.96 -20.42
CA ARG A 207 -18.51 4.22 -21.52
C ARG A 207 -18.05 2.77 -21.52
N GLY A 208 -18.51 2.02 -20.52
CA GLY A 208 -18.44 0.56 -20.50
C GLY A 208 -19.78 0.05 -19.98
N ASN A 209 -20.52 -0.63 -20.85
CA ASN A 209 -21.87 -1.18 -20.68
C ASN A 209 -23.05 -0.25 -20.99
N ARG A 210 -23.47 -0.30 -22.25
CA ARG A 210 -24.88 -0.54 -22.56
C ARG A 210 -24.99 -1.93 -23.16
#